data_AF-A0A0K8RIH2-F1
#
_entry.id   AF-A0A0K8RIH2-F1
#
_cell.length_a   1.000
_cell.length_b   1.000
_cell.length_c   1.000
_cell.angle_alpha   90.00
_cell.angle_beta   90.00
_cell.angle_gamma   90.00
#
_symmetry.space_group_name_H-M   'P 1'
#
loop_
_entity.id
_entity.type
_entity.pdbx_description
1 polymer ?
#
loop_
_entity_poly.entity_id
_entity_poly.type
_entity_poly.pdbx_seq_one_letter_code
_entity_poly.pdbx_strand_id
1 'polypeptide(L)'
;MMMIFPLSVVLLGTLDYTHAAESEPQNQIADTCSRKLGDYISERCSNLKTKLLTFSGCSYTCQGKNRQGQNATFNHFLMNGLPCGECKECCNGVCTAVKFGLGNPLTLESCAKQQDSS
;
A
#
# COMPACT_ATOMS: atom_id res chain seq x y z
N MET A 1 -63.85 27.41 -8.39
CA MET A 1 -63.07 26.68 -9.41
C MET A 1 -61.65 26.57 -8.87
N MET A 2 -61.20 25.36 -8.54
CA MET A 2 -59.96 25.08 -7.81
C MET A 2 -58.77 25.05 -8.81
N MET A 3 -57.81 25.98 -8.70
CA MET A 3 -56.55 25.85 -9.43
C MET A 3 -55.53 25.13 -8.54
N ILE A 4 -55.28 23.87 -8.86
CA ILE A 4 -54.17 23.10 -8.30
C ILE A 4 -52.91 23.55 -9.02
N PHE A 5 -52.06 24.31 -8.34
CA PHE A 5 -50.70 24.59 -8.80
C PHE A 5 -49.80 23.40 -8.44
N PRO A 6 -49.08 22.78 -9.38
CA PRO A 6 -48.08 21.78 -9.03
C PRO A 6 -46.87 22.50 -8.41
N LEU A 7 -46.66 22.29 -7.12
CA LEU A 7 -45.44 22.70 -6.42
C LEU A 7 -44.27 21.86 -6.96
N SER A 8 -43.43 22.45 -7.80
CA SER A 8 -42.14 21.88 -8.19
C SER A 8 -41.19 21.93 -7.00
N VAL A 9 -41.00 20.79 -6.33
CA VAL A 9 -39.95 20.61 -5.32
C VAL A 9 -38.67 20.22 -6.05
N VAL A 10 -37.69 21.13 -6.11
CA VAL A 10 -36.33 20.80 -6.53
C VAL A 10 -35.61 20.24 -5.30
N LEU A 11 -35.39 18.92 -5.26
CA LEU A 11 -34.45 18.34 -4.31
C LEU A 11 -33.02 18.65 -4.79
N LEU A 12 -32.39 19.64 -4.17
CA LEU A 12 -30.94 19.81 -4.19
C LEU A 12 -30.35 18.72 -3.29
N GLY A 13 -30.04 17.56 -3.90
CA GLY A 13 -29.23 16.55 -3.24
C GLY A 13 -27.83 17.10 -3.03
N THR A 14 -27.47 17.38 -1.78
CA THR A 14 -26.07 17.50 -1.39
C THR A 14 -25.43 16.15 -1.67
N LEU A 15 -24.40 16.13 -2.51
CA LEU A 15 -23.56 14.96 -2.67
C LEU A 15 -22.77 14.83 -1.35
N ASP A 16 -23.36 14.19 -0.36
CA ASP A 16 -22.63 13.73 0.81
C ASP A 16 -21.56 12.78 0.29
N TYR A 17 -20.34 13.27 0.27
CA TYR A 17 -19.14 12.53 -0.11
C TYR A 17 -18.77 11.60 1.05
N THR A 18 -19.71 10.72 1.41
CA THR A 18 -19.44 9.56 2.24
C THR A 18 -18.83 8.52 1.33
N HIS A 19 -17.50 8.45 1.30
CA HIS A 19 -16.79 7.24 0.90
C HIS A 19 -17.12 6.12 1.89
N ALA A 20 -18.31 5.55 1.79
CA ALA A 20 -18.59 4.24 2.32
C ALA A 20 -18.13 3.24 1.27
N ALA A 21 -17.20 2.37 1.68
CA ALA A 21 -16.79 1.21 0.93
C ALA A 21 -18.03 0.36 0.62
N GLU A 22 -18.58 0.48 -0.58
CA GLU A 22 -19.56 -0.46 -1.06
C GLU A 22 -18.85 -1.78 -1.38
N SER A 23 -19.36 -2.82 -0.74
CA SER A 23 -18.97 -4.21 -0.89
C SER A 23 -19.22 -4.69 -2.32
N GLU A 24 -18.18 -4.60 -3.15
CA GLU A 24 -18.07 -5.37 -4.40
C GLU A 24 -17.87 -6.87 -4.10
N PRO A 25 -18.25 -7.78 -5.03
CA PRO A 25 -18.15 -9.22 -4.82
C PRO A 25 -16.74 -9.56 -4.36
N GLN A 26 -16.59 -10.31 -3.26
CA GLN A 26 -15.28 -10.79 -2.79
C GLN A 26 -14.56 -11.47 -3.95
N ASN A 27 -13.65 -10.72 -4.54
CA ASN A 27 -12.86 -11.14 -5.67
C ASN A 27 -12.03 -12.31 -5.14
N GLN A 28 -12.20 -13.50 -5.67
CA GLN A 28 -11.40 -14.66 -5.29
C GLN A 28 -9.88 -14.39 -5.46
N ILE A 29 -9.52 -13.35 -6.24
CA ILE A 29 -8.17 -12.79 -6.37
C ILE A 29 -7.74 -11.99 -5.12
N ALA A 30 -8.65 -11.28 -4.44
CA ALA A 30 -8.37 -10.61 -3.17
C ALA A 30 -8.10 -11.62 -2.05
N ASP A 31 -8.77 -12.78 -2.06
CA ASP A 31 -8.43 -13.93 -1.20
C ASP A 31 -7.10 -14.58 -1.62
N THR A 32 -6.74 -14.52 -2.90
CA THR A 32 -5.41 -14.95 -3.40
C THR A 32 -4.30 -13.99 -2.95
N CYS A 33 -4.62 -12.73 -2.62
CA CYS A 33 -3.64 -11.67 -2.33
C CYS A 33 -3.76 -11.00 -0.94
N SER A 34 -4.41 -11.60 0.06
CA SER A 34 -4.61 -10.94 1.37
C SER A 34 -3.70 -11.46 2.49
N ARG A 35 -2.37 -11.41 2.30
CA ARG A 35 -1.44 -11.41 3.44
C ARG A 35 -1.16 -9.98 3.88
N LYS A 36 -1.49 -9.62 5.13
CA LYS A 36 -1.24 -8.27 5.66
C LYS A 36 0.26 -8.00 5.70
N LEU A 37 0.66 -6.73 5.49
CA LEU A 37 2.06 -6.32 5.50
C LEU A 37 2.78 -6.72 6.82
N GLY A 38 2.09 -6.58 7.96
CA GLY A 38 2.62 -6.98 9.26
C GLY A 38 2.96 -8.48 9.35
N ASP A 39 2.10 -9.33 8.80
CA ASP A 39 2.31 -10.79 8.77
C ASP A 39 3.48 -11.15 7.86
N TYR A 40 3.56 -10.52 6.68
CA TYR A 40 4.69 -10.68 5.77
C TYR A 40 6.03 -10.36 6.44
N ILE A 41 6.13 -9.18 7.09
CA ILE A 41 7.37 -8.75 7.76
C ILE A 41 7.70 -9.70 8.92
N SER A 42 6.71 -10.05 9.73
CA SER A 42 6.90 -10.94 10.90
C SER A 42 7.38 -12.32 10.48
N GLU A 43 6.81 -12.89 9.41
CA GLU A 43 7.23 -14.16 8.85
C GLU A 43 8.65 -14.08 8.27
N ARG A 44 9.00 -12.98 7.58
CA ARG A 44 10.37 -12.76 7.06
C ARG A 44 11.40 -12.73 8.19
N CYS A 45 11.15 -12.00 9.28
CA CYS A 45 12.03 -12.03 10.44
C CYS A 45 12.11 -13.43 11.08
N SER A 46 10.96 -14.12 11.20
CA SER A 46 10.89 -15.45 11.81
C SER A 46 11.67 -16.51 11.01
N ASN A 47 11.60 -16.47 9.68
CA ASN A 47 12.38 -17.34 8.79
C ASN A 47 13.89 -17.13 8.94
N LEU A 48 14.32 -15.94 9.37
CA LEU A 48 15.70 -15.63 9.72
C LEU A 48 16.06 -15.99 11.17
N LYS A 49 15.15 -16.62 11.93
CA LYS A 49 15.28 -16.90 13.37
C LYS A 49 15.49 -15.62 14.20
N THR A 50 14.84 -14.55 13.77
CA THR A 50 14.87 -13.22 14.40
C THR A 50 13.44 -12.76 14.69
N LYS A 51 13.28 -11.70 15.50
CA LYS A 51 11.98 -11.09 15.81
C LYS A 51 11.91 -9.70 15.22
N LEU A 52 10.73 -9.28 14.76
CA LEU A 52 10.51 -7.89 14.33
C LEU A 52 10.74 -6.96 15.54
N LEU A 53 11.64 -6.00 15.37
CA LEU A 53 11.94 -4.98 16.37
C LEU A 53 11.22 -3.67 16.03
N THR A 54 11.40 -3.19 14.80
CA THR A 54 10.81 -1.92 14.33
C THR A 54 10.42 -2.03 12.86
N PHE A 55 9.39 -1.27 12.49
CA PHE A 55 8.98 -1.04 11.11
C PHE A 55 8.79 0.46 10.91
N SER A 56 9.34 1.00 9.80
CA SER A 56 9.21 2.40 9.45
C SER A 56 9.24 2.57 7.92
N GLY A 57 8.11 3.03 7.37
CA GLY A 57 7.95 3.30 5.94
C GLY A 57 8.30 2.10 5.07
N CYS A 58 9.43 2.19 4.37
CA CYS A 58 9.90 1.19 3.42
C CYS A 58 10.98 0.24 4.00
N SER A 59 11.15 0.22 5.31
CA SER A 59 12.17 -0.58 5.98
C SER A 59 11.67 -1.21 7.28
N TYR A 60 12.28 -2.33 7.65
CA TYR A 60 12.04 -2.99 8.92
C TYR A 60 13.35 -3.54 9.49
N THR A 61 13.40 -3.64 10.81
CA THR A 61 14.55 -4.16 11.55
C THR A 61 14.13 -5.42 12.27
N CYS A 62 14.86 -6.51 12.04
CA CYS A 62 14.72 -7.71 12.84
C CYS A 62 15.85 -7.77 13.88
N GLN A 63 15.57 -8.30 15.07
CA GLN A 63 16.54 -8.52 16.15
C GLN A 63 16.74 -10.02 16.40
N GLY A 64 17.99 -10.43 16.57
CA GLY A 64 18.34 -11.81 16.89
C GLY A 64 19.79 -11.98 17.33
N LYS A 65 20.38 -13.13 17.00
CA LYS A 65 21.77 -13.45 17.30
C LYS A 65 22.61 -13.49 16.02
N ASN A 66 23.82 -12.92 16.05
CA ASN A 66 24.78 -13.08 14.98
C ASN A 66 25.46 -14.48 15.05
N ARG A 67 26.38 -14.76 14.11
CA ARG A 67 27.13 -16.04 14.07
C ARG A 67 27.96 -16.32 15.34
N GLN A 68 28.24 -15.29 16.14
CA GLN A 68 29.00 -15.38 17.39
C GLN A 68 28.08 -15.47 18.63
N GLY A 69 26.77 -15.57 18.45
CA GLY A 69 25.79 -15.65 19.55
C GLY A 69 25.50 -14.32 20.27
N GLN A 70 26.00 -13.21 19.74
CA GLN A 70 25.78 -11.87 20.29
C GLN A 70 24.46 -11.27 19.78
N ASN A 71 23.83 -10.42 20.59
CA ASN A 71 22.63 -9.69 20.15
C ASN A 71 22.99 -8.78 18.98
N ALA A 72 22.22 -8.87 17.90
CA ALA A 72 22.40 -8.07 16.70
C ALA A 72 21.05 -7.68 16.09
N THR A 73 21.06 -6.61 15.31
CA THR A 73 19.92 -6.12 14.54
C THR A 73 20.24 -6.15 13.06
N PHE A 74 19.25 -6.48 12.24
CA PHE A 74 19.36 -6.63 10.80
C PHE A 74 18.29 -5.77 10.13
N ASN A 75 18.73 -4.80 9.33
CA ASN A 75 17.83 -3.93 8.59
C ASN A 75 17.51 -4.55 7.23
N HIS A 76 16.26 -4.44 6.83
CA HIS A 76 15.73 -4.95 5.58
C HIS A 76 14.85 -3.89 4.93
N PHE A 77 14.79 -3.93 3.61
CA PHE A 77 13.92 -3.06 2.83
C PHE A 77 12.70 -3.83 2.35
N LEU A 78 11.57 -3.13 2.26
CA LEU A 78 10.42 -3.59 1.51
C LEU A 78 10.76 -3.66 0.02
N MET A 79 10.04 -4.52 -0.70
CA MET A 79 10.21 -4.68 -2.14
C MET A 79 9.97 -3.36 -2.87
N ASN A 80 10.74 -3.12 -3.93
CA ASN A 80 10.57 -1.95 -4.77
C ASN A 80 9.16 -1.95 -5.39
N GLY A 81 8.55 -0.77 -5.50
CA GLY A 81 7.20 -0.60 -6.03
C GLY A 81 6.06 -0.75 -5.02
N LEU A 82 6.34 -1.18 -3.78
CA LEU A 82 5.30 -1.23 -2.76
C LEU A 82 4.82 0.18 -2.40
N PRO A 83 3.50 0.43 -2.31
CA PRO A 83 2.98 1.75 -1.96
C PRO A 83 3.38 2.12 -0.53
N CYS A 84 3.86 3.35 -0.36
CA CYS A 84 4.28 3.88 0.95
C CYS A 84 3.66 5.23 1.29
N GLY A 85 2.80 5.73 0.40
CA GLY A 85 2.05 6.97 0.55
C GLY A 85 1.37 7.36 -0.77
N GLU A 86 0.64 8.47 -0.74
CA GLU A 86 0.02 9.03 -1.94
C GLU A 86 1.07 9.36 -2.99
N CYS A 87 0.89 8.85 -4.21
CA CYS A 87 1.82 9.00 -5.34
C CYS A 87 3.27 8.67 -4.97
N LYS A 88 3.49 7.69 -4.06
CA LYS A 88 4.82 7.27 -3.63
C LYS A 88 4.94 5.75 -3.55
N GLU A 89 6.13 5.27 -3.88
CA GLU A 89 6.51 3.86 -3.80
C GLU A 89 7.82 3.68 -3.03
N CYS A 90 8.01 2.49 -2.47
CA CYS A 90 9.28 2.09 -1.90
C CYS A 90 10.30 1.85 -3.01
N CYS A 91 11.47 2.48 -2.90
CA CYS A 91 12.62 2.24 -3.75
C CYS A 91 13.87 2.14 -2.87
N ASN A 92 14.47 0.96 -2.82
CA ASN A 92 15.70 0.68 -2.05
C ASN A 92 15.60 1.17 -0.59
N GLY A 93 14.44 0.95 0.04
CA GLY A 93 14.18 1.34 1.43
C GLY A 93 13.71 2.79 1.63
N VAL A 94 13.56 3.59 0.56
CA VAL A 94 13.13 4.99 0.63
C VAL A 94 11.75 5.15 0.00
N CYS A 95 10.86 5.87 0.68
CA CYS A 95 9.56 6.22 0.12
C CYS A 95 9.71 7.40 -0.85
N THR A 96 9.61 7.11 -2.14
CA THR A 96 9.97 8.02 -3.24
C THR A 96 8.73 8.35 -4.07
N ALA A 97 8.63 9.59 -4.55
CA ALA A 97 7.55 9.98 -5.46
C ALA A 97 7.65 9.21 -6.78
N VAL A 98 6.51 8.69 -7.22
CA VAL A 98 6.41 8.05 -8.53
C VAL A 98 6.52 9.10 -9.63
N LYS A 99 7.11 8.73 -10.77
CA LYS A 99 7.17 9.59 -11.95
C LYS A 99 6.17 9.11 -13.00
N PHE A 100 5.51 10.06 -13.66
CA PHE A 100 4.58 9.79 -14.75
C PHE A 100 5.30 10.04 -16.08
N GLY A 101 5.19 9.08 -17.00
CA GLY A 101 5.69 9.25 -18.36
C GLY A 101 4.84 10.27 -19.12
N LEU A 102 5.42 11.41 -19.52
CA LEU A 102 4.70 12.48 -20.21
C LEU A 102 4.14 12.08 -21.59
N GLY A 103 4.68 11.02 -22.21
CA GLY A 103 4.21 10.49 -23.49
C GLY A 103 2.94 9.63 -23.40
N ASN A 104 2.64 9.06 -22.23
CA ASN A 104 1.40 8.35 -21.95
C ASN A 104 1.05 8.54 -20.45
N PRO A 105 0.00 9.32 -20.11
CA PRO A 105 -0.36 9.64 -18.73
C PRO A 105 -0.74 8.43 -17.87
N LEU A 106 -0.91 7.24 -18.46
CA LEU A 106 -1.14 5.97 -17.76
C LEU A 106 0.14 5.19 -17.45
N THR A 107 1.31 5.68 -17.86
CA THR A 107 2.58 4.99 -17.63
C THR A 107 3.25 5.51 -16.37
N LEU A 108 3.26 4.66 -15.34
CA LEU A 108 4.05 4.86 -14.14
C LEU A 108 5.48 4.35 -14.36
N GLU A 109 6.46 5.25 -14.17
CA GLU A 109 7.87 4.89 -14.06
C GLU A 109 8.13 4.40 -12.64
N SER A 110 7.91 3.09 -12.42
CA SER A 110 8.17 2.44 -11.14
C SER A 110 9.59 1.91 -11.06
N CYS A 111 10.24 2.09 -9.89
CA CYS A 111 11.55 1.49 -9.61
C CYS A 111 11.51 -0.05 -9.46
N ALA A 112 10.33 -0.67 -9.42
CA ALA A 112 10.20 -2.12 -9.47
C ALA A 112 10.66 -2.69 -10.82
N LYS A 113 10.42 -1.96 -11.92
CA LYS A 113 10.73 -2.40 -13.29
C LYS A 113 12.23 -2.32 -13.64
N GLN A 114 13.02 -1.61 -12.84
CA GLN A 114 14.45 -1.41 -13.09
C GLN A 114 15.31 -2.62 -12.68
N GLN A 115 14.74 -3.61 -11.97
CA GLN A 115 15.45 -4.83 -11.55
C GLN A 115 15.54 -5.92 -12.62
N ASP A 116 14.72 -5.85 -13.69
CA ASP A 116 14.71 -6.87 -14.76
C ASP A 116 15.80 -6.65 -15.83
N SER A 117 16.79 -5.80 -15.57
CA SER A 117 17.83 -5.40 -16.54
C SER A 117 19.27 -5.67 -16.06
N SER A 118 19.49 -6.69 -15.22
CA SER A 118 20.82 -7.11 -14.77
C SER A 118 21.12 -8.56 -15.11
#